data_AF-A0A2W6CCE2-F1
#
_entry.id   AF-A0A2W6CCE2-F1
#
_cell.length_a   1.000
_cell.length_b   1.000
_cell.length_c   1.000
_cell.angle_alpha   90.00
_cell.angle_beta   90.00
_cell.angle_gamma   90.00
#
_symmetry.space_group_name_H-M   'P 1'
#
loop_
_entity.id
_entity.type
_entity.pdbx_description
1 polymer ?
#
loop_
_entity_poly.entity_id
_entity_poly.type
_entity_poly.pdbx_seq_one_letter_code
_entity_poly.pdbx_strand_id
1 'polypeptide(L)'
;MSTLLDTSVLVDYLRGVEPAEKLVKQVVGDGEPASASVLTRIELSVGMRPSERRRTDALVAAIRWWPVDAQIADEADSLARRYGPSHSGIDAVDYCLAATARVHDLELLTLNVRHFPMFPGLEPPW
;
A
#
# COMPACT_ATOMS: atom_id res chain seq x y z
N MET A 1 12.42 -9.09 -5.17
CA MET A 1 12.25 -7.65 -4.87
C MET A 1 11.16 -7.56 -3.82
N SER A 2 11.32 -6.74 -2.79
CA SER A 2 10.30 -6.60 -1.73
C SER A 2 9.20 -5.65 -2.21
N THR A 3 7.95 -5.94 -1.86
CA THR A 3 6.78 -5.20 -2.37
C THR A 3 6.06 -4.46 -1.24
N LEU A 4 5.39 -3.35 -1.58
CA LEU A 4 4.52 -2.57 -0.68
C LEU A 4 3.08 -2.65 -1.19
N LEU A 5 2.22 -3.34 -0.43
CA LEU A 5 0.81 -3.50 -0.74
C LEU A 5 0.03 -2.25 -0.29
N ASP A 6 -0.68 -1.64 -1.23
CA ASP A 6 -1.66 -0.58 -0.96
C ASP A 6 -2.94 -1.16 -0.32
N THR A 7 -3.73 -0.30 0.34
CA THR A 7 -5.02 -0.60 0.94
C THR A 7 -5.98 -1.20 -0.07
N SER A 8 -5.98 -0.71 -1.32
CA SER A 8 -6.83 -1.25 -2.39
C SER A 8 -6.62 -2.75 -2.60
N VAL A 9 -5.36 -3.19 -2.62
CA VAL A 9 -4.99 -4.61 -2.79
C VAL A 9 -5.36 -5.45 -1.56
N LEU A 10 -5.08 -4.94 -0.36
CA LEU A 10 -5.38 -5.66 0.87
C LEU A 10 -6.88 -5.78 1.13
N VAL A 11 -7.68 -4.77 0.76
CA VAL A 11 -9.14 -4.82 0.85
C VAL A 11 -9.70 -5.90 -0.08
N ASP A 12 -9.23 -5.98 -1.32
CA ASP A 12 -9.65 -7.01 -2.26
C ASP A 12 -9.25 -8.42 -1.79
N TYR A 13 -8.06 -8.57 -1.19
CA TYR A 13 -7.65 -9.81 -0.53
C TYR A 13 -8.59 -10.21 0.62
N LEU A 14 -8.98 -9.25 1.48
CA LEU A 14 -9.92 -9.52 2.58
C LEU A 14 -11.32 -9.90 2.08
N ARG A 15 -11.73 -9.36 0.93
CA ARG A 15 -12.99 -9.67 0.26
C ARG A 15 -12.97 -10.98 -0.53
N GLY A 16 -11.82 -11.63 -0.66
CA GLY A 16 -11.67 -12.89 -1.39
C GLY A 16 -11.71 -12.72 -2.91
N VAL A 17 -11.28 -11.57 -3.42
CA VAL A 17 -11.11 -11.32 -4.86
C VAL A 17 -9.98 -12.22 -5.37
N GLU A 18 -10.28 -13.10 -6.32
CA GLU A 18 -9.39 -14.18 -6.75
C GLU A 18 -8.00 -13.68 -7.24
N PRO A 19 -7.91 -12.64 -8.09
CA PRO A 19 -6.62 -12.03 -8.44
C PRO A 19 -5.80 -11.56 -7.23
N ALA A 20 -6.43 -10.90 -6.26
CA ALA A 20 -5.75 -10.41 -5.06
C ALA A 20 -5.24 -11.57 -4.18
N GLU A 21 -6.02 -12.65 -4.04
CA GLU A 21 -5.58 -13.85 -3.33
C GLU A 21 -4.37 -14.51 -4.01
N LYS A 22 -4.35 -14.57 -5.35
CA LYS A 22 -3.20 -15.10 -6.10
C LYS A 22 -1.96 -14.22 -5.89
N LEU A 23 -2.10 -12.90 -6.03
CA LEU A 23 -1.00 -11.97 -5.85
C LEU A 23 -0.39 -12.07 -4.46
N VAL A 24 -1.20 -12.00 -3.40
CA VAL A 24 -0.68 -12.06 -2.01
C VAL A 24 0.00 -13.41 -1.74
N LYS A 25 -0.54 -14.52 -2.26
CA LYS A 25 0.10 -15.84 -2.14
C LYS A 25 1.44 -15.89 -2.88
N GLN A 26 1.54 -15.27 -4.06
CA GLN A 26 2.79 -15.19 -4.81
C GLN A 26 3.84 -14.37 -4.05
N VAL A 27 3.47 -13.18 -3.58
CA VAL A 27 4.37 -12.30 -2.79
C VAL A 27 4.95 -13.04 -1.59
N VAL A 28 4.12 -13.79 -0.85
CA VAL A 28 4.57 -14.58 0.31
C VAL A 28 5.39 -15.81 -0.11
N GLY A 29 5.04 -16.43 -1.25
CA GLY A 29 5.70 -17.63 -1.77
C GLY A 29 7.14 -17.41 -2.24
N ASP A 30 7.47 -16.18 -2.65
CA ASP A 30 8.81 -15.79 -3.10
C ASP A 30 9.83 -15.65 -1.94
N GLY A 31 9.44 -15.97 -0.71
CA GLY A 31 10.30 -15.98 0.48
C GLY A 31 10.43 -14.63 1.18
N GLU A 32 9.79 -13.59 0.65
CA GLU A 32 9.75 -12.26 1.24
C GLU A 32 8.41 -12.04 1.97
N PRO A 33 8.41 -11.44 3.17
CA PRO A 33 7.17 -11.10 3.84
C PRO A 33 6.44 -10.00 3.06
N ALA A 34 5.15 -10.23 2.78
CA ALA A 34 4.24 -9.19 2.33
C ALA A 34 4.32 -7.97 3.27
N SER A 35 4.45 -6.77 2.70
CA SER A 35 4.65 -5.56 3.49
C SER A 35 3.70 -4.43 3.09
N ALA A 36 3.40 -3.53 4.03
CA ALA A 36 2.53 -2.36 3.81
C ALA A 36 2.88 -1.22 4.77
N SER A 37 2.41 -0.01 4.50
CA SER A 37 2.61 1.14 5.39
C SER A 37 1.72 1.02 6.64
N VAL A 38 2.17 1.51 7.79
CA VAL A 38 1.32 1.62 8.99
C VAL A 38 0.05 2.45 8.76
N LEU A 39 0.03 3.33 7.76
CA LEU A 39 -1.18 4.08 7.40
C LEU A 39 -2.24 3.19 6.76
N THR A 40 -1.85 2.27 5.89
CA THR A 40 -2.72 1.22 5.32
C THR A 40 -3.40 0.41 6.42
N ARG A 41 -2.70 0.12 7.53
CA ARG A 41 -3.30 -0.56 8.70
C ARG A 41 -4.46 0.22 9.31
N ILE A 42 -4.36 1.56 9.35
CA ILE A 42 -5.44 2.43 9.84
C ILE A 42 -6.64 2.33 8.89
N GLU A 43 -6.40 2.45 7.58
CA GLU A 43 -7.46 2.38 6.57
C GLU A 43 -8.19 1.04 6.58
N LEU A 44 -7.46 -0.08 6.73
CA LEU A 44 -8.05 -1.40 6.91
C LEU A 44 -8.97 -1.43 8.14
N SER A 45 -8.54 -0.87 9.27
CA SER A 45 -9.36 -0.84 10.48
C SER A 45 -10.61 0.02 10.32
N VAL A 46 -10.54 1.12 9.56
CA VAL A 46 -11.68 2.03 9.33
C VAL A 46 -12.67 1.44 8.33
N GLY A 47 -12.19 0.81 7.26
CA GLY A 47 -13.03 0.22 6.21
C GLY A 47 -13.61 -1.15 6.52
N MET A 48 -13.13 -1.80 7.58
CA MET A 48 -13.49 -3.17 7.94
C MET A 48 -14.91 -3.29 8.49
N ARG A 49 -15.66 -4.26 7.96
CA ARG A 49 -16.96 -4.68 8.48
C ARG A 49 -16.78 -5.59 9.70
N PRO A 50 -17.72 -5.63 10.66
CA PRO A 50 -17.62 -6.51 11.83
C PRO A 50 -17.38 -8.00 11.48
N SER A 51 -17.95 -8.47 10.36
CA SER A 51 -17.76 -9.84 9.85
C SER A 51 -16.33 -10.13 9.39
N GLU A 52 -15.57 -9.10 9.00
CA GLU A 52 -14.21 -9.22 8.45
C GLU A 52 -13.14 -9.21 9.56
N ARG A 53 -13.49 -8.82 10.79
CA ARG A 53 -12.54 -8.61 11.91
C ARG A 53 -11.52 -9.72 12.10
N ARG A 54 -11.96 -10.97 12.19
CA ARG A 54 -11.03 -12.10 12.40
C ARG A 54 -10.03 -12.25 11.25
N ARG A 55 -10.46 -12.03 10.00
CA ARG A 55 -9.59 -12.12 8.82
C ARG A 55 -8.63 -10.94 8.76
N THR A 56 -9.10 -9.74 9.10
CA THR A 56 -8.26 -8.52 9.20
C THR A 56 -7.20 -8.65 10.28
N ASP A 57 -7.56 -9.12 11.48
CA ASP A 57 -6.60 -9.28 12.59
C ASP A 57 -5.50 -10.30 12.23
N ALA A 58 -5.87 -11.41 11.56
CA ALA A 58 -4.92 -12.39 11.07
C ALA A 58 -3.98 -11.83 9.98
N LEU A 59 -4.54 -11.06 9.02
CA LEU A 59 -3.75 -10.38 8.00
C LEU A 59 -2.77 -9.39 8.63
N VAL A 60 -3.23 -8.58 9.59
CA VAL A 60 -2.40 -7.57 10.27
C VAL A 60 -1.25 -8.20 11.04
N ALA A 61 -1.45 -9.40 11.62
CA ALA A 61 -0.39 -10.14 12.28
C ALA A 61 0.64 -10.77 11.32
N ALA A 62 0.27 -10.99 10.05
CA ALA A 62 1.11 -11.64 9.05
C ALA A 62 1.91 -10.66 8.18
N ILE A 63 1.49 -9.40 8.10
CA ILE A 63 2.14 -8.36 7.27
C ILE A 63 3.29 -7.69 8.03
N ARG A 64 4.38 -7.41 7.30
CA ARG A 64 5.43 -6.49 7.75
C ARG A 64 4.95 -5.04 7.59
N TRP A 65 4.99 -4.28 8.67
CA TRP A 65 4.55 -2.88 8.66
C TRP A 65 5.73 -1.91 8.62
N TRP A 66 5.74 -1.02 7.63
CA TRP A 66 6.72 0.07 7.53
C TRP A 66 6.20 1.32 8.28
N PRO A 67 6.94 1.82 9.28
CA PRO A 67 6.56 3.02 10.01
C PRO A 67 6.71 4.27 9.12
N VAL A 68 5.91 5.29 9.42
CA VAL A 68 6.11 6.64 8.87
C VAL A 68 6.93 7.43 9.88
N ASP A 69 8.21 7.64 9.59
CA ASP A 69 9.12 8.46 10.37
C ASP A 69 9.36 9.83 9.69
N ALA A 70 10.31 10.61 10.22
CA ALA A 70 10.65 11.92 9.68
C ALA A 70 11.15 11.83 8.22
N GLN A 71 11.93 10.80 7.88
CA GLN A 71 12.45 10.64 6.52
C GLN A 71 11.32 10.34 5.52
N ILE A 72 10.37 9.48 5.90
CA ILE A 72 9.17 9.24 5.08
C ILE A 72 8.32 10.50 4.96
N ALA A 73 8.14 11.25 6.05
CA ALA A 73 7.36 12.49 6.05
C ALA A 73 7.96 13.56 5.15
N ASP A 74 9.29 13.76 5.19
CA ASP A 74 10.00 14.73 4.36
C ASP A 74 9.92 14.37 2.87
N GLU A 75 10.07 13.08 2.52
CA GLU A 75 9.90 12.62 1.14
C GLU A 75 8.44 12.76 0.68
N ALA A 76 7.46 12.44 1.53
CA ALA A 76 6.04 12.61 1.20
C ALA A 76 5.69 14.09 0.94
N ASP A 77 6.22 15.00 1.75
CA ASP A 77 6.07 16.46 1.58
C ASP A 77 6.75 16.97 0.29
N SER A 78 7.94 16.44 -0.04
CA SER A 78 8.61 16.69 -1.32
C SER A 78 7.74 16.26 -2.51
N LEU A 79 7.18 15.05 -2.47
CA LEU A 79 6.27 14.53 -3.49
C LEU A 79 4.99 15.38 -3.59
N ALA A 80 4.40 15.76 -2.45
CA ALA A 80 3.19 16.57 -2.42
C ALA A 80 3.40 17.94 -3.06
N ARG A 81 4.52 18.62 -2.76
CA ARG A 81 4.86 19.90 -3.42
C ARG A 81 5.06 19.76 -4.93
N ARG A 82 5.63 18.64 -5.37
CA ARG A 82 5.92 18.39 -6.78
C ARG A 82 4.68 18.03 -7.59
N TYR A 83 3.83 17.14 -7.07
CA TYR A 83 2.72 16.56 -7.82
C TYR A 83 1.37 17.18 -7.49
N GLY A 84 1.16 17.66 -6.27
CA GLY A 84 -0.10 18.24 -5.81
C GLY A 84 -0.67 19.35 -6.72
N PRO A 85 0.14 20.29 -7.24
CA PRO A 85 -0.36 21.33 -8.14
C PRO A 85 -0.86 20.84 -9.49
N SER A 86 -0.40 19.66 -9.95
CA SER A 86 -0.68 19.13 -11.30
C SER A 86 -1.57 17.88 -11.29
N HIS A 87 -1.70 17.20 -10.15
CA HIS A 87 -2.44 15.95 -10.00
C HIS A 87 -3.38 16.06 -8.81
N SER A 88 -4.65 16.33 -9.09
CA SER A 88 -5.70 16.39 -8.08
C SER A 88 -6.10 15.00 -7.59
N GLY A 89 -6.50 14.90 -6.31
CA GLY A 89 -7.06 13.68 -5.75
C GLY A 89 -6.05 12.73 -5.10
N ILE A 90 -4.78 13.12 -5.02
CA ILE A 90 -3.75 12.45 -4.22
C ILE A 90 -3.79 13.03 -2.81
N ASP A 91 -4.00 12.18 -1.80
CA ASP A 91 -4.03 12.62 -0.41
C ASP A 91 -2.70 12.41 0.33
N ALA A 92 -2.66 12.82 1.60
CA ALA A 92 -1.45 12.70 2.41
C ALA A 92 -1.03 11.23 2.65
N VAL A 93 -1.98 10.31 2.70
CA VAL A 93 -1.71 8.88 2.87
C VAL A 93 -1.09 8.33 1.59
N ASP A 94 -1.64 8.66 0.42
CA ASP A 94 -1.06 8.30 -0.88
C ASP A 94 0.40 8.78 -1.00
N TYR A 95 0.68 10.02 -0.62
CA TYR A 95 2.06 10.55 -0.62
C TYR A 95 2.98 9.79 0.36
N CYS A 96 2.48 9.42 1.53
CA CYS A 96 3.25 8.62 2.49
C CYS A 96 3.51 7.20 1.98
N LEU A 97 2.56 6.57 1.30
CA LEU A 97 2.74 5.26 0.66
C LEU A 97 3.81 5.34 -0.44
N ALA A 98 3.72 6.36 -1.30
CA ALA A 98 4.72 6.60 -2.33
C ALA A 98 6.12 6.85 -1.74
N ALA A 99 6.22 7.67 -0.70
CA ALA A 99 7.46 7.94 0.01
C ALA A 99 8.04 6.67 0.66
N THR A 100 7.19 5.87 1.32
CA THR A 100 7.58 4.58 1.91
C THR A 100 8.19 3.66 0.86
N ALA A 101 7.54 3.53 -0.30
CA ALA A 101 8.04 2.72 -1.39
C ALA A 101 9.38 3.24 -1.96
N ARG A 102 9.52 4.56 -2.17
CA ARG A 102 10.77 5.15 -2.69
C ARG A 102 11.94 5.03 -1.71
N VAL A 103 11.71 5.30 -0.43
CA VAL A 103 12.77 5.30 0.60
C VAL A 103 13.31 3.90 0.85
N HIS A 104 12.45 2.88 0.76
CA HIS A 104 12.83 1.49 1.02
C HIS A 104 13.05 0.66 -0.27
N ASP A 105 13.05 1.29 -1.45
CA ASP A 105 13.21 0.63 -2.76
C ASP A 105 12.23 -0.53 -2.96
N LEU A 106 10.95 -0.28 -2.66
CA LEU A 106 9.87 -1.27 -2.74
C LEU A 106 9.03 -1.09 -4.00
N GLU A 107 8.59 -2.20 -4.57
CA GLU A 107 7.60 -2.19 -5.64
C GLU A 107 6.20 -1.94 -5.06
N LEU A 108 5.57 -0.81 -5.44
CA LEU A 108 4.22 -0.46 -5.00
C LEU A 108 3.17 -1.25 -5.79
N LEU A 109 2.32 -1.98 -5.07
CA LEU A 109 1.21 -2.75 -5.66
C LEU A 109 -0.11 -2.06 -5.29
N THR A 110 -0.76 -1.43 -6.27
CA THR A 110 -1.97 -0.62 -6.08
C THR A 110 -2.93 -0.73 -7.26
N LEU A 111 -4.24 -0.62 -6.99
CA LEU A 111 -5.26 -0.45 -8.02
C LEU A 111 -5.52 1.03 -8.35
N ASN A 112 -5.05 1.94 -7.51
CA ASN A 112 -5.26 3.39 -7.65
C ASN A 112 -4.10 4.07 -8.39
N VAL A 113 -3.59 3.47 -9.47
CA VAL A 113 -2.39 3.90 -10.22
C VAL A 113 -2.35 5.41 -10.50
N ARG A 114 -3.49 6.02 -10.81
CA ARG A 114 -3.61 7.47 -11.06
C ARG A 114 -3.19 8.36 -9.88
N HIS A 115 -3.21 7.87 -8.65
CA HIS A 115 -2.77 8.60 -7.46
C HIS A 115 -1.24 8.58 -7.30
N PHE A 116 -0.56 7.79 -8.14
CA PHE A 116 0.86 7.51 -8.01
C PHE A 116 1.67 7.96 -9.25
N PRO A 117 1.52 9.21 -9.74
CA PRO A 117 2.22 9.71 -10.93
C PRO A 117 3.74 9.80 -10.76
N MET A 118 4.24 9.61 -9.54
CA MET A 118 5.68 9.58 -9.21
C MET A 118 6.37 8.25 -9.56
N PHE A 119 5.62 7.22 -9.99
CA PHE A 119 6.14 5.94 -10.45
C PHE A 119 5.87 5.77 -11.96
N PRO A 120 6.85 6.04 -12.82
CA PRO A 120 6.72 5.84 -14.25
C PRO A 120 6.48 4.36 -14.57
N GLY A 121 5.49 4.06 -15.42
CA GLY A 121 5.18 2.69 -15.82
C GLY A 121 4.50 1.84 -14.75
N LEU A 122 3.99 2.47 -13.68
CA LEU A 122 3.16 1.76 -12.70
C LEU A 122 1.88 1.26 -13.38
N GLU A 123 1.60 -0.02 -13.22
CA GLU A 123 0.41 -0.71 -13.73
C GLU A 123 -0.32 -1.40 -12.58
N PRO A 124 -1.65 -1.61 -12.68
CA PRO A 124 -2.35 -2.39 -11.69
C PRO A 124 -1.81 -3.84 -11.70
N PRO A 125 -1.70 -4.49 -10.54
CA PRO A 125 -1.12 -5.83 -10.45
C PRO A 125 -2.00 -6.95 -11.03
N TRP A 126 -3.25 -6.63 -11.42
CA TRP A 126 -4.16 -7.49 -12.18
C TRP A 126 -5.23 -6.68 -12.92
#